data_AF-A0A8S0YRJ2-F1
#
_entry.id   AF-A0A8S0YRJ2-F1
#
_cell.length_a   1.000
_cell.length_b   1.000
_cell.length_c   1.000
_cell.angle_alpha   90.00
_cell.angle_beta   90.00
_cell.angle_gamma   90.00
#
_symmetry.space_group_name_H-M   'P 1'
#
loop_
_entity.id
_entity.type
_entity.pdbx_description
1 polymer ?
#
loop_
_entity_poly.entity_id
_entity_poly.type
_entity_poly.pdbx_seq_one_letter_code
_entity_poly.pdbx_strand_id
1 'polypeptide(L)'
;MKKEKWFKPMFEFDDDVPKQKSSKGEETFVNTNSKANQVLDSTSKTCSIVIKDHKNWIKSFEPVTVEDLAVNSKKIQEVDEWIKSVCNKNNGDMLLLTGPVGCGKTITIKVLAAKHKVRVTEWITPLDIDIPSENGEYEYKQKQSLKFLDFILNAANFTSLLDDNNRKLVLVEDFPNTFIRTPSEFTDVLHQYKFRAKSPIIFICSESHMDGKNTSANLFTPGLKEQFSIQHIMFNSVAPTNLKSALKRVAAIINQKHKLIYNTPTTDVVDCVVNSSVGDVRSAVLNLHFACLKGGSKQNMDTSIVLEKETKGKGNKKKKQSSSKFMALGKDQTVSILHGVGRVLNPKVIDAENGKKKFTHSPEDIIEQFISQPSSFINFLEENYLPHFACIDHVENATSALSDADFMLAEWREKSCQEHGLYIAVAGLMLANKSPVSAWNPVRGPKNMRIQYPSVRELQLEENNLYKGKVLVVDYQTYCKIIGKESGT
;
A
#
# COMPACT_ATOMS: atom_id res chain seq x y z
N MET A 1 -43.95 42.24 28.65
CA MET A 1 -45.20 42.02 27.90
C MET A 1 -45.05 40.73 27.10
N LYS A 2 -45.88 39.73 27.40
CA LYS A 2 -45.89 38.41 26.75
C LYS A 2 -46.51 38.56 25.36
N LYS A 3 -45.86 38.05 24.31
CA LYS A 3 -46.49 37.75 23.02
C LYS A 3 -46.53 36.24 22.82
N GLU A 4 -47.62 35.84 22.19
CA GLU A 4 -48.24 34.53 22.21
C GLU A 4 -47.52 33.48 21.37
N LYS A 5 -47.82 32.23 21.73
CA LYS A 5 -47.54 31.00 20.99
C LYS A 5 -48.39 30.94 19.71
N TRP A 6 -47.86 30.28 18.68
CA TRP A 6 -48.69 29.56 17.71
C TRP A 6 -48.20 28.11 17.58
N PHE A 7 -49.14 27.19 17.82
CA PHE A 7 -49.23 25.74 17.52
C PHE A 7 -48.03 24.76 17.56
N LYS A 8 -48.31 23.59 18.16
CA LYS A 8 -47.50 22.36 18.22
C LYS A 8 -47.57 21.55 16.91
N PRO A 9 -46.56 20.72 16.61
CA PRO A 9 -46.76 19.44 15.92
C PRO A 9 -46.85 18.26 16.91
N MET A 10 -47.65 17.28 16.50
CA MET A 10 -47.92 15.99 17.16
C MET A 10 -46.74 15.01 17.10
N PHE A 11 -46.81 14.01 17.99
CA PHE A 11 -46.05 12.76 18.09
C PHE A 11 -44.79 12.78 18.96
N GLU A 12 -45.04 12.44 20.24
CA GLU A 12 -44.10 11.86 21.21
C GLU A 12 -43.74 10.41 20.83
N PHE A 13 -42.50 10.00 21.12
CA PHE A 13 -42.23 8.69 21.70
C PHE A 13 -41.18 8.84 22.80
N ASP A 14 -41.48 8.22 23.94
CA ASP A 14 -40.86 8.34 25.26
C ASP A 14 -39.39 7.91 25.32
N ASP A 15 -38.56 8.74 25.97
CA ASP A 15 -37.37 8.32 26.70
C ASP A 15 -37.53 8.78 28.14
N ASP A 16 -37.94 7.87 29.02
CA ASP A 16 -38.08 8.14 30.46
C ASP A 16 -36.90 7.53 31.23
N VAL A 17 -36.10 8.41 31.84
CA VAL A 17 -35.11 8.11 32.89
C VAL A 17 -35.70 8.60 34.22
N PRO A 18 -35.52 7.89 35.35
CA PRO A 18 -35.05 8.60 36.55
C PRO A 18 -34.22 7.72 37.51
N LYS A 19 -33.47 8.17 38.52
CA LYS A 19 -32.75 9.40 38.94
C LYS A 19 -31.95 9.00 40.21
N GLN A 20 -30.88 9.74 40.50
CA GLN A 20 -29.92 9.59 41.62
C GLN A 20 -30.50 9.65 43.05
N LYS A 21 -29.75 9.12 44.05
CA LYS A 21 -29.39 9.84 45.30
C LYS A 21 -28.25 9.21 46.15
N SER A 22 -27.22 10.04 46.37
CA SER A 22 -26.22 10.18 47.47
C SER A 22 -26.11 9.18 48.64
N SER A 23 -24.89 8.79 49.05
CA SER A 23 -24.05 9.48 50.08
C SER A 23 -22.82 8.64 50.55
N LYS A 24 -21.86 9.38 51.13
CA LYS A 24 -20.49 9.11 51.65
C LYS A 24 -20.22 7.83 52.48
N GLY A 25 -18.94 7.40 52.53
CA GLY A 25 -18.35 6.71 53.69
C GLY A 25 -17.18 5.76 53.38
N GLU A 26 -16.03 6.00 54.01
CA GLU A 26 -14.81 5.18 54.00
C GLU A 26 -14.92 3.90 54.88
N GLU A 27 -13.96 3.00 54.66
CA GLU A 27 -13.40 1.98 55.58
C GLU A 27 -14.05 0.57 55.78
N THR A 28 -13.33 -0.41 55.22
CA THR A 28 -12.80 -1.68 55.80
C THR A 28 -13.65 -2.79 56.45
N PHE A 29 -13.28 -4.03 56.05
CA PHE A 29 -13.35 -5.34 56.75
C PHE A 29 -14.72 -6.05 56.90
N VAL A 30 -14.88 -7.23 56.28
CA VAL A 30 -14.70 -8.56 56.92
C VAL A 30 -15.21 -9.67 55.97
N ASN A 31 -14.43 -10.74 55.97
CA ASN A 31 -14.57 -12.02 55.31
C ASN A 31 -15.73 -12.86 55.91
N THR A 32 -16.54 -13.52 55.09
CA THR A 32 -17.18 -14.79 55.52
C THR A 32 -17.39 -15.75 54.36
N ASN A 33 -16.78 -16.93 54.54
CA ASN A 33 -16.79 -18.09 53.66
C ASN A 33 -18.18 -18.71 53.48
N SER A 34 -18.41 -19.28 52.29
CA SER A 34 -18.95 -20.64 52.20
C SER A 34 -18.20 -21.46 51.13
N LYS A 35 -17.55 -22.50 51.66
CA LYS A 35 -16.89 -23.66 51.02
C LYS A 35 -17.92 -24.45 50.19
N ALA A 36 -17.61 -25.35 49.25
CA ALA A 36 -16.41 -25.80 48.55
C ALA A 36 -16.90 -26.82 47.49
N ASN A 37 -16.19 -26.96 46.37
CA ASN A 37 -15.63 -28.25 46.00
C ASN A 37 -14.51 -28.06 44.96
N GLN A 38 -13.31 -28.39 45.41
CA GLN A 38 -12.08 -28.47 44.65
C GLN A 38 -12.01 -29.81 43.92
N VAL A 39 -11.49 -29.78 42.69
CA VAL A 39 -10.56 -30.80 42.20
C VAL A 39 -9.39 -30.04 41.58
N LEU A 40 -8.21 -30.14 42.23
CA LEU A 40 -6.88 -29.69 41.79
C LEU A 40 -6.43 -30.50 40.55
N ASP A 41 -5.51 -30.14 39.66
CA ASP A 41 -4.23 -29.42 39.69
C ASP A 41 -3.80 -29.28 38.20
N SER A 42 -2.87 -28.47 37.69
CA SER A 42 -1.93 -27.46 38.19
C SER A 42 -1.27 -26.76 36.99
N THR A 43 -0.89 -25.49 37.20
CA THR A 43 0.18 -24.73 36.51
C THR A 43 0.04 -24.30 35.04
N SER A 44 -0.41 -23.06 34.85
CA SER A 44 0.18 -22.10 33.90
C SER A 44 -0.16 -20.67 34.36
N LYS A 45 0.74 -20.06 35.16
CA LYS A 45 0.65 -18.62 35.46
C LYS A 45 0.93 -17.84 34.18
N THR A 46 -0.12 -17.41 33.49
CA THR A 46 -0.02 -16.43 32.41
C THR A 46 0.26 -15.08 33.06
N CYS A 47 1.53 -14.67 33.11
CA CYS A 47 1.87 -13.28 33.44
C CYS A 47 1.30 -12.38 32.35
N SER A 48 0.17 -11.73 32.61
CA SER A 48 -0.36 -10.65 31.77
C SER A 48 0.59 -9.46 31.86
N ILE A 49 1.48 -9.33 30.88
CA ILE A 49 2.37 -8.17 30.75
C ILE A 49 1.52 -6.99 30.31
N VAL A 50 1.11 -6.15 31.26
CA VAL A 50 0.46 -4.86 30.98
C VAL A 50 1.53 -3.88 30.51
N ILE A 51 1.66 -3.72 29.19
CA ILE A 51 2.54 -2.73 28.58
C ILE A 51 1.85 -1.37 28.73
N LYS A 52 2.34 -0.55 29.66
CA LYS A 52 1.76 0.78 29.97
C LYS A 52 1.97 1.84 28.89
N ASP A 53 2.73 1.57 27.82
CA ASP A 53 3.03 2.59 26.81
C ASP A 53 3.24 2.02 25.39
N HIS A 54 2.15 1.53 24.78
CA HIS A 54 2.17 0.92 23.45
C HIS A 54 2.35 1.90 22.28
N LYS A 55 2.10 3.20 22.45
CA LYS A 55 2.05 4.16 21.33
C LYS A 55 3.40 4.83 21.01
N ASN A 56 4.36 4.83 21.93
CA ASN A 56 5.62 5.55 21.75
C ASN A 56 6.88 4.67 21.73
N TRP A 57 6.78 3.36 21.98
CA TRP A 57 7.96 2.50 22.05
C TRP A 57 8.68 2.35 20.69
N ILE A 58 7.96 2.39 19.56
CA ILE A 58 8.54 2.33 18.20
C ILE A 58 9.42 3.57 17.91
N LYS A 59 9.02 4.75 18.42
CA LYS A 59 9.80 5.99 18.26
C LYS A 59 11.17 5.91 18.94
N SER A 60 11.35 5.04 19.92
CA SER A 60 12.64 4.87 20.61
C SER A 60 13.77 4.33 19.71
N PHE A 61 13.42 3.75 18.56
CA PHE A 61 14.37 3.22 17.58
C PHE A 61 14.73 4.22 16.47
N GLU A 62 13.97 5.33 16.37
CA GLU A 62 14.22 6.37 15.38
C GLU A 62 15.64 6.95 15.57
N PRO A 63 16.38 7.16 14.47
CA PRO A 63 17.71 7.77 14.56
C PRO A 63 17.58 9.22 15.01
N VAL A 64 18.40 9.61 15.99
CA VAL A 64 18.41 10.97 16.56
C VAL A 64 19.60 11.76 16.02
N THR A 65 20.72 11.07 15.79
CA THR A 65 21.96 11.67 15.29
C THR A 65 22.21 11.31 13.83
N VAL A 66 23.11 12.06 13.19
CA VAL A 66 23.52 11.81 11.79
C VAL A 66 24.25 10.46 11.67
N GLU A 67 24.93 10.02 12.72
CA GLU A 67 25.66 8.75 12.78
C GLU A 67 24.73 7.53 12.85
N ASP A 68 23.50 7.72 13.34
CA ASP A 68 22.49 6.67 13.44
C ASP A 68 21.81 6.36 12.09
N LEU A 69 22.01 7.22 11.08
CA LEU A 69 21.39 7.09 9.76
C LEU A 69 22.04 5.96 8.96
N ALA A 70 21.22 5.05 8.44
CA ALA A 70 21.68 3.96 7.58
C ALA A 70 22.03 4.40 6.14
N VAL A 71 21.94 5.70 5.83
CA VAL A 71 22.10 6.24 4.48
C VAL A 71 23.58 6.42 4.13
N ASN A 72 23.92 6.44 2.85
CA ASN A 72 25.28 6.75 2.38
C ASN A 72 25.72 8.15 2.84
N SER A 73 26.90 8.26 3.46
CA SER A 73 27.45 9.50 3.98
C SER A 73 27.55 10.62 2.94
N LYS A 74 27.86 10.29 1.68
CA LYS A 74 27.91 11.29 0.60
C LYS A 74 26.55 11.96 0.37
N LYS A 75 25.46 11.18 0.42
CA LYS A 75 24.09 11.71 0.24
C LYS A 75 23.62 12.52 1.44
N ILE A 76 24.04 12.13 2.64
CA ILE A 76 23.82 12.93 3.84
C ILE A 76 24.53 14.29 3.71
N GLN A 77 25.78 14.32 3.21
CA GLN A 77 26.54 15.54 3.00
C GLN A 77 25.89 16.46 1.95
N GLU A 78 25.48 15.93 0.79
CA GLU A 78 24.78 16.70 -0.24
C GLU A 78 23.53 17.41 0.32
N VAL A 79 22.72 16.70 1.12
CA VAL A 79 21.52 17.29 1.75
C VAL A 79 21.89 18.28 2.87
N ASP A 80 22.91 18.00 3.68
CA ASP A 80 23.38 18.89 4.74
C ASP A 80 23.92 20.21 4.17
N GLU A 81 24.68 20.16 3.07
CA GLU A 81 25.17 21.33 2.34
C GLU A 81 24.04 22.16 1.76
N TRP A 82 23.03 21.50 1.17
CA TRP A 82 21.85 22.19 0.66
C TRP A 82 21.08 22.92 1.77
N ILE A 83 20.77 22.22 2.88
CA ILE A 83 20.05 22.82 4.01
C ILE A 83 20.83 24.03 4.56
N LYS A 84 22.16 23.91 4.72
CA LYS A 84 23.01 25.02 5.17
C LYS A 84 22.98 26.23 4.21
N SER A 85 23.06 25.97 2.91
CA SER A 85 23.05 27.03 1.89
C SER A 85 21.74 27.83 1.92
N VAL A 86 20.61 27.13 2.05
CA VAL A 86 19.29 27.76 1.98
C VAL A 86 18.83 28.32 3.32
N CYS A 87 19.23 27.76 4.46
CA CYS A 87 18.90 28.35 5.76
C CYS A 87 19.50 29.75 5.98
N ASN A 88 20.51 30.12 5.19
CA ASN A 88 21.12 31.44 5.21
C ASN A 88 20.50 32.41 4.20
N LYS A 89 19.73 31.90 3.23
CA LYS A 89 19.13 32.66 2.13
C LYS A 89 17.61 32.44 2.20
N ASN A 90 16.85 33.41 2.72
CA ASN A 90 15.38 33.34 2.81
C ASN A 90 14.70 33.40 1.43
N ASN A 91 14.98 32.42 0.58
CA ASN A 91 14.53 32.29 -0.78
C ASN A 91 13.66 31.04 -0.92
N GLY A 92 12.68 31.09 -1.83
CA GLY A 92 11.87 29.94 -2.24
C GLY A 92 12.67 28.97 -3.11
N ASP A 93 13.78 28.45 -2.60
CA ASP A 93 14.57 27.40 -3.25
C ASP A 93 13.92 26.04 -3.05
N MET A 94 14.04 25.20 -4.07
CA MET A 94 13.32 23.93 -4.17
C MET A 94 14.30 22.77 -4.27
N LEU A 95 14.07 21.72 -3.49
CA LEU A 95 14.80 20.46 -3.57
C LEU A 95 13.84 19.31 -3.88
N LEU A 96 14.24 18.46 -4.81
CA LEU A 96 13.59 17.20 -5.09
C LEU A 96 14.47 16.04 -4.62
N LEU A 97 13.94 15.20 -3.72
CA LEU A 97 14.54 13.94 -3.33
C LEU A 97 13.83 12.78 -4.00
N THR A 98 14.54 12.00 -4.81
CA THR A 98 14.02 10.75 -5.38
C THR A 98 14.77 9.55 -4.83
N GLY A 99 14.20 8.35 -4.94
CA GLY A 99 14.86 7.09 -4.60
C GLY A 99 13.87 6.01 -4.20
N PRO A 100 14.32 4.79 -3.90
CA PRO A 100 13.45 3.69 -3.55
C PRO A 100 12.71 3.92 -2.22
N VAL A 101 11.58 3.24 -2.05
CA VAL A 101 10.84 3.24 -0.77
C VAL A 101 11.73 2.73 0.37
N GLY A 102 11.56 3.31 1.57
CA GLY A 102 12.24 2.83 2.77
C GLY A 102 13.76 3.10 2.85
N CYS A 103 14.34 3.90 1.94
CA CYS A 103 15.77 4.23 1.95
C CYS A 103 16.16 5.36 2.93
N GLY A 104 15.20 5.94 3.65
CA GLY A 104 15.48 6.92 4.71
C GLY A 104 15.49 8.40 4.30
N LYS A 105 14.78 8.79 3.23
CA LYS A 105 14.70 10.20 2.76
C LYS A 105 14.14 11.16 3.83
N THR A 106 12.92 10.89 4.29
CA THR A 106 12.21 11.66 5.33
C THR A 106 13.02 11.82 6.61
N ILE A 107 13.56 10.71 7.11
CA ILE A 107 14.28 10.71 8.38
C ILE A 107 15.60 11.47 8.29
N THR A 108 16.28 11.43 7.13
CA THR A 108 17.50 12.21 6.88
C THR A 108 17.21 13.71 6.99
N ILE A 109 16.11 14.17 6.40
CA ILE A 109 15.70 15.59 6.50
C ILE A 109 15.35 15.95 7.95
N LYS A 110 14.57 15.13 8.65
CA LYS A 110 14.16 15.41 10.04
C LYS A 110 15.37 15.51 10.97
N VAL A 111 16.35 14.60 10.85
CA VAL A 111 17.59 14.62 11.65
C VAL A 111 18.49 15.82 11.31
N LEU A 112 18.67 16.13 10.02
CA LEU A 112 19.49 17.27 9.61
C LEU A 112 18.84 18.61 9.96
N ALA A 113 17.53 18.72 9.85
CA ALA A 113 16.78 19.89 10.26
C ALA A 113 16.90 20.12 11.78
N ALA A 114 16.78 19.05 12.59
CA ALA A 114 17.01 19.13 14.04
C ALA A 114 18.43 19.60 14.37
N LYS A 115 19.45 19.08 13.67
CA LYS A 115 20.86 19.50 13.83
C LYS A 115 21.07 20.99 13.56
N HIS A 116 20.41 21.55 12.54
CA HIS A 116 20.51 22.98 12.17
C HIS A 116 19.49 23.88 12.87
N LYS A 117 18.68 23.32 13.78
CA LYS A 117 17.56 24.00 14.45
C LYS A 117 16.59 24.62 13.43
N VAL A 118 16.26 23.90 12.37
CA VAL A 118 15.32 24.31 11.34
C VAL A 118 13.98 23.66 11.62
N ARG A 119 12.90 24.45 11.59
CA ARG A 119 11.55 23.94 11.80
C ARG A 119 11.01 23.33 10.51
N VAL A 120 10.63 22.06 10.55
CA VAL A 120 10.03 21.35 9.41
C VAL A 120 8.51 21.36 9.56
N THR A 121 7.82 21.86 8.53
CA THR A 121 6.36 21.79 8.42
C THR A 121 6.01 20.85 7.28
N GLU A 122 5.39 19.72 7.62
CA GLU A 122 5.04 18.66 6.69
C GLU A 122 3.60 18.86 6.17
N TRP A 123 3.42 18.79 4.85
CA TRP A 123 2.09 18.69 4.25
C TRP A 123 1.55 17.28 4.45
N ILE A 124 0.36 17.19 5.02
CA ILE A 124 -0.40 15.95 5.15
C ILE A 124 -1.68 16.15 4.35
N THR A 125 -1.87 15.35 3.30
CA THR A 125 -3.09 15.40 2.50
C THR A 125 -4.28 15.05 3.40
N PRO A 126 -5.27 15.96 3.54
CA PRO A 126 -6.43 15.68 4.36
C PRO A 126 -7.21 14.50 3.76
N LEU A 127 -7.59 13.54 4.60
CA LEU A 127 -8.49 12.47 4.20
C LEU A 127 -9.87 13.11 3.97
N ASP A 128 -10.33 13.10 2.72
CA ASP A 128 -11.70 13.47 2.39
C ASP A 128 -12.63 12.39 2.95
N ILE A 129 -12.97 12.49 4.23
CA ILE A 129 -14.12 11.76 4.77
C ILE A 129 -15.33 12.52 4.25
N ASP A 130 -16.02 11.94 3.29
CA ASP A 130 -17.34 12.37 2.87
C ASP A 130 -18.30 11.97 3.98
N ILE A 131 -18.50 12.86 4.94
CA ILE A 131 -19.61 12.74 5.87
C ILE A 131 -20.82 13.25 5.08
N PRO A 132 -21.77 12.39 4.66
CA PRO A 132 -22.98 12.88 4.06
C PRO A 132 -23.67 13.78 5.07
N SER A 133 -23.96 15.02 4.67
CA SER A 133 -24.87 15.88 5.43
C SER A 133 -26.20 15.13 5.60
N GLU A 134 -26.90 15.33 6.72
CA GLU A 134 -28.21 14.70 7.00
C GLU A 134 -29.23 14.95 5.87
N ASN A 135 -28.99 15.94 5.01
CA ASN A 135 -29.84 16.32 3.88
C ASN A 135 -29.39 15.77 2.51
N GLY A 136 -28.33 14.94 2.44
CA GLY A 136 -27.86 14.36 1.18
C GLY A 136 -27.15 15.33 0.22
N GLU A 137 -26.95 16.59 0.61
CA GLU A 137 -26.17 17.55 -0.16
C GLU A 137 -24.67 17.37 0.14
N TYR A 138 -23.90 17.05 -0.90
CA TYR A 138 -22.44 17.07 -0.84
C TYR A 138 -21.98 18.52 -0.77
N GLU A 139 -21.47 18.95 0.39
CA GLU A 139 -20.90 20.28 0.57
C GLU A 139 -19.79 20.50 -0.48
N TYR A 140 -19.84 21.60 -1.23
CA TYR A 140 -18.83 21.96 -2.24
C TYR A 140 -17.47 22.18 -1.56
N LYS A 141 -16.70 21.11 -1.34
CA LYS A 141 -15.33 21.23 -0.84
C LYS A 141 -14.47 21.95 -1.88
N GLN A 142 -13.82 23.01 -1.45
CA GLN A 142 -12.78 23.74 -2.20
C GLN A 142 -11.79 22.76 -2.83
N LYS A 143 -11.35 23.03 -4.07
CA LYS A 143 -10.39 22.20 -4.79
C LYS A 143 -9.15 21.90 -3.92
N GLN A 144 -8.76 20.63 -3.86
CA GLN A 144 -7.58 20.17 -3.10
C GLN A 144 -6.29 20.91 -3.49
N SER A 145 -6.14 21.31 -4.76
CA SER A 145 -5.00 22.10 -5.23
C SER A 145 -4.90 23.48 -4.58
N LEU A 146 -6.04 24.12 -4.28
CA LEU A 146 -6.07 25.41 -3.57
C LEU A 146 -5.71 25.24 -2.09
N LYS A 147 -6.28 24.23 -1.42
CA LYS A 147 -5.92 23.93 -0.01
C LYS A 147 -4.43 23.63 0.14
N PHE A 148 -3.87 22.87 -0.81
CA PHE A 148 -2.45 22.60 -0.88
C PHE A 148 -1.64 23.88 -1.02
N LEU A 149 -1.98 24.74 -2.00
CA LEU A 149 -1.32 26.02 -2.25
C LEU A 149 -1.36 26.93 -1.01
N ASP A 150 -2.54 27.10 -0.41
CA ASP A 150 -2.72 27.94 0.78
C ASP A 150 -1.86 27.43 1.92
N PHE A 151 -1.82 26.11 2.14
CA PHE A 151 -0.97 25.53 3.19
C PHE A 151 0.51 25.77 2.93
N ILE A 152 1.04 25.47 1.74
CA ILE A 152 2.48 25.60 1.48
C ILE A 152 2.92 27.07 1.58
N LEU A 153 2.09 28.01 1.14
CA LEU A 153 2.37 29.44 1.25
C LEU A 153 2.31 29.89 2.71
N ASN A 154 1.33 29.43 3.47
CA ASN A 154 1.21 29.77 4.88
C ASN A 154 2.38 29.21 5.69
N ALA A 155 2.76 27.95 5.43
CA ALA A 155 3.89 27.28 6.06
C ALA A 155 5.22 27.99 5.74
N ALA A 156 5.37 28.45 4.49
CA ALA A 156 6.57 29.16 4.06
C ALA A 156 6.66 30.59 4.63
N ASN A 157 5.53 31.27 4.82
CA ASN A 157 5.52 32.70 5.15
C ASN A 157 5.30 32.99 6.63
N PHE A 158 4.43 32.24 7.33
CA PHE A 158 4.04 32.54 8.71
C PHE A 158 4.86 31.74 9.74
N THR A 159 5.37 32.43 10.77
CA THR A 159 5.96 31.82 11.97
C THR A 159 4.84 31.63 13.00
N SER A 160 4.95 30.61 13.85
CA SER A 160 4.12 30.57 15.05
C SER A 160 4.53 31.74 15.94
N LEU A 161 3.55 32.42 16.54
CA LEU A 161 3.82 33.54 17.46
C LEU A 161 4.59 33.11 18.73
N LEU A 162 4.65 31.81 18.99
CA LEU A 162 5.28 31.22 20.17
C LEU A 162 6.70 30.70 19.90
N ASP A 163 7.16 30.73 18.64
CA ASP A 163 8.48 30.24 18.24
C ASP A 163 9.35 31.41 17.77
N ASP A 164 10.48 31.64 18.44
CA ASP A 164 11.53 32.60 18.03
C ASP A 164 12.36 32.12 16.82
N ASN A 165 11.96 31.02 16.18
CA ASN A 165 12.74 30.39 15.11
C ASN A 165 12.34 30.91 13.73
N ASN A 166 13.22 31.73 13.15
CA ASN A 166 13.05 32.27 11.81
C ASN A 166 13.40 31.29 10.68
N ARG A 167 14.03 30.13 10.99
CA ARG A 167 14.44 29.16 9.97
C ARG A 167 13.37 28.09 9.78
N LYS A 168 12.82 28.02 8.57
CA LYS A 168 11.72 27.10 8.24
C LYS A 168 12.04 26.30 6.99
N LEU A 169 11.39 25.15 6.90
CA LEU A 169 11.48 24.24 5.78
C LEU A 169 10.11 23.58 5.57
N VAL A 170 9.56 23.73 4.38
CA VAL A 170 8.32 23.04 4.00
C VAL A 170 8.70 21.68 3.42
N LEU A 171 8.00 20.63 3.87
CA LEU A 171 8.21 19.26 3.41
C LEU A 171 6.92 18.73 2.78
N VAL A 172 7.01 18.23 1.55
CA VAL A 172 5.89 17.62 0.82
C VAL A 172 6.31 16.21 0.42
N GLU A 173 5.67 15.21 1.03
CA GLU A 173 5.89 13.79 0.69
C GLU A 173 4.75 13.19 -0.13
N ASP A 174 3.55 13.74 0.04
CA ASP A 174 2.33 13.28 -0.61
C ASP A 174 1.74 14.38 -1.50
N PHE A 175 1.26 13.99 -2.67
CA PHE A 175 0.76 14.89 -3.70
C PHE A 175 -0.73 14.62 -3.94
N PRO A 176 -1.60 15.64 -3.88
CA PRO A 176 -2.99 15.50 -4.28
C PRO A 176 -3.16 14.83 -5.65
N ASN A 177 -4.07 13.85 -5.74
CA ASN A 177 -4.36 13.10 -6.98
C ASN A 177 -4.73 14.01 -8.17
N THR A 178 -5.26 15.21 -7.91
CA THR A 178 -5.54 16.22 -8.93
C THR A 178 -4.29 16.57 -9.74
N PHE A 179 -3.11 16.63 -9.11
CA PHE A 179 -1.85 16.92 -9.82
C PHE A 179 -1.42 15.80 -10.74
N ILE A 180 -1.73 14.55 -10.39
CA ILE A 180 -1.46 13.38 -11.24
C ILE A 180 -2.36 13.40 -12.49
N ARG A 181 -3.63 13.79 -12.32
CA ARG A 181 -4.61 13.91 -13.42
C ARG A 181 -4.35 15.13 -14.31
N THR A 182 -3.93 16.23 -13.72
CA THR A 182 -3.75 17.52 -14.39
C THR A 182 -2.44 18.17 -13.93
N PRO A 183 -1.31 17.80 -14.54
CA PRO A 183 0.02 18.31 -14.14
C PRO A 183 0.18 19.83 -14.26
N SER A 184 -0.60 20.50 -15.13
CA SER A 184 -0.56 21.95 -15.27
C SER A 184 -0.93 22.70 -13.98
N GLU A 185 -1.88 22.18 -13.20
CA GLU A 185 -2.24 22.77 -11.91
C GLU A 185 -1.05 22.78 -10.93
N PHE A 186 -0.18 21.77 -11.00
CA PHE A 186 1.02 21.72 -10.18
C PHE A 186 2.05 22.77 -10.60
N THR A 187 2.24 22.96 -11.91
CA THR A 187 3.12 24.02 -12.44
C THR A 187 2.67 25.40 -11.98
N ASP A 188 1.37 25.68 -12.00
CA ASP A 188 0.81 26.96 -11.53
C ASP A 188 1.07 27.17 -10.03
N VAL A 189 0.95 26.11 -9.23
CA VAL A 189 1.27 26.15 -7.79
C VAL A 189 2.74 26.47 -7.56
N LEU A 190 3.66 25.88 -8.33
CA LEU A 190 5.09 26.16 -8.22
C LEU A 190 5.44 27.60 -8.63
N HIS A 191 4.78 28.13 -9.67
CA HIS A 191 4.90 29.55 -10.04
C HIS A 191 4.52 30.47 -8.88
N GLN A 192 3.37 30.20 -8.25
CA GLN A 192 2.92 30.98 -7.11
C GLN A 192 3.84 30.84 -5.90
N TYR A 193 4.35 29.63 -5.65
CA TYR A 193 5.30 29.40 -4.57
C TYR A 193 6.61 30.17 -4.81
N LYS A 194 7.21 30.10 -6.00
CA LYS A 194 8.48 30.78 -6.29
C LYS A 194 8.39 32.30 -6.12
N PHE A 195 7.24 32.89 -6.44
CA PHE A 195 7.02 34.34 -6.32
C PHE A 195 6.66 34.78 -4.90
N ARG A 196 5.90 33.98 -4.15
CA ARG A 196 5.29 34.40 -2.86
C ARG A 196 5.97 33.82 -1.62
N ALA A 197 6.71 32.71 -1.73
CA ALA A 197 7.27 32.00 -0.59
C ALA A 197 8.65 32.54 -0.17
N LYS A 198 8.85 32.68 1.14
CA LYS A 198 10.12 33.13 1.74
C LYS A 198 10.98 32.00 2.33
N SER A 199 10.45 30.77 2.35
CA SER A 199 11.14 29.61 2.92
C SER A 199 11.35 28.52 1.85
N PRO A 200 12.41 27.70 1.99
CA PRO A 200 12.62 26.55 1.13
C PRO A 200 11.51 25.50 1.22
N ILE A 201 11.36 24.74 0.13
CA ILE A 201 10.50 23.57 0.05
C ILE A 201 11.28 22.34 -0.43
N ILE A 202 11.04 21.20 0.21
CA ILE A 202 11.54 19.89 -0.22
C ILE A 202 10.38 19.02 -0.64
N PHE A 203 10.50 18.44 -1.83
CA PHE A 203 9.62 17.43 -2.37
C PHE A 203 10.29 16.07 -2.23
N ILE A 204 9.58 15.08 -1.68
CA ILE A 204 10.03 13.69 -1.64
C ILE A 204 9.16 12.87 -2.58
N CYS A 205 9.79 12.23 -3.56
CA CYS A 205 9.15 11.23 -4.41
C CYS A 205 9.79 9.86 -4.14
N SER A 206 8.99 8.90 -3.69
CA SER A 206 9.45 7.52 -3.56
C SER A 206 9.10 6.73 -4.82
N GLU A 207 10.11 6.09 -5.41
CA GLU A 207 9.96 5.28 -6.62
C GLU A 207 9.77 3.81 -6.20
N SER A 208 8.77 3.17 -6.78
CA SER A 208 8.55 1.72 -6.66
C SER A 208 8.86 1.07 -8.00
N HIS A 209 9.63 -0.02 -7.99
CA HIS A 209 9.96 -0.78 -9.20
C HIS A 209 8.74 -1.46 -9.85
N MET A 210 7.60 -1.51 -9.14
CA MET A 210 6.42 -2.28 -9.57
C MET A 210 5.36 -1.44 -10.28
N ASP A 211 5.37 -0.13 -10.10
CA ASP A 211 4.31 0.73 -10.62
C ASP A 211 4.88 1.60 -11.75
N GLY A 212 4.42 1.37 -12.99
CA GLY A 212 4.84 2.12 -14.19
C GLY A 212 4.43 3.61 -14.18
N LYS A 213 3.99 4.12 -13.03
CA LYS A 213 3.57 5.51 -12.77
C LYS A 213 4.64 6.19 -11.92
N ASN A 214 5.73 6.61 -12.54
CA ASN A 214 6.75 7.42 -11.86
C ASN A 214 6.18 8.82 -11.59
N THR A 215 5.62 9.05 -10.39
CA THR A 215 5.15 10.37 -9.93
C THR A 215 6.23 11.44 -10.10
N SER A 216 7.50 11.08 -9.86
CA SER A 216 8.66 11.94 -10.09
C SER A 216 8.79 12.39 -11.56
N ALA A 217 8.62 11.47 -12.52
CA ALA A 217 8.75 11.78 -13.94
C ALA A 217 7.55 12.56 -14.50
N ASN A 218 6.35 12.32 -13.97
CA ASN A 218 5.13 12.99 -14.43
C ASN A 218 5.02 14.42 -13.88
N LEU A 219 5.30 14.64 -12.59
CA LEU A 219 5.17 15.95 -11.95
C LEU A 219 6.41 16.83 -12.13
N PHE A 220 7.61 16.25 -12.14
CA PHE A 220 8.87 16.98 -12.24
C PHE A 220 9.57 16.67 -13.57
N THR A 221 8.99 17.16 -14.67
CA THR A 221 9.62 17.06 -15.99
C THR A 221 10.96 17.80 -16.03
N PRO A 222 11.92 17.40 -16.88
CA PRO A 222 13.22 18.06 -16.97
C PRO A 222 13.12 19.58 -17.21
N GLY A 223 12.20 20.02 -18.07
CA GLY A 223 11.96 21.44 -18.34
C GLY A 223 11.46 22.20 -17.10
N LEU A 224 10.62 21.57 -16.28
CA LEU A 224 10.12 22.16 -15.05
C LEU A 224 11.23 22.27 -13.98
N LYS A 225 12.11 21.26 -13.89
CA LYS A 225 13.26 21.31 -12.99
C LYS A 225 14.20 22.47 -13.32
N GLU A 226 14.46 22.68 -14.62
CA GLU A 226 15.30 23.79 -15.08
C GLU A 226 14.64 25.15 -14.84
N GLN A 227 13.35 25.28 -15.20
CA GLN A 227 12.58 26.52 -15.06
C GLN A 227 12.54 27.05 -13.62
N PHE A 228 12.40 26.17 -12.63
CA PHE A 228 12.33 26.55 -11.22
C PHE A 228 13.66 26.43 -10.46
N SER A 229 14.74 26.07 -11.16
CA SER A 229 16.05 25.77 -10.58
C SER A 229 15.96 24.75 -9.43
N ILE A 230 15.18 23.69 -9.63
CA ILE A 230 14.97 22.62 -8.64
C ILE A 230 16.23 21.76 -8.58
N GLN A 231 16.90 21.75 -7.43
CA GLN A 231 18.02 20.83 -7.22
C GLN A 231 17.47 19.41 -7.04
N HIS A 232 18.11 18.43 -7.65
CA HIS A 232 17.65 17.04 -7.62
C HIS A 232 18.73 16.15 -7.00
N ILE A 233 18.41 15.53 -5.86
CA ILE A 233 19.27 14.55 -5.19
C ILE A 233 18.59 13.17 -5.26
N MET A 234 19.29 12.20 -5.82
CA MET A 234 18.81 10.83 -5.94
C MET A 234 19.44 9.95 -4.84
N PHE A 235 18.59 9.34 -4.02
CA PHE A 235 18.97 8.37 -3.00
C PHE A 235 19.05 6.96 -3.60
N ASN A 236 20.08 6.24 -3.21
CA ASN A 236 20.23 4.83 -3.55
C ASN A 236 19.57 3.96 -2.47
N SER A 237 19.29 2.70 -2.82
CA SER A 237 18.94 1.69 -1.81
C SER A 237 20.06 1.55 -0.78
N VAL A 238 19.70 1.25 0.47
CA VAL A 238 20.66 1.19 1.57
C VAL A 238 21.55 -0.03 1.41
N ALA A 239 22.87 0.17 1.48
CA ALA A 239 23.84 -0.90 1.38
C ALA A 239 23.64 -1.92 2.53
N PRO A 240 23.82 -3.24 2.27
CA PRO A 240 23.66 -4.27 3.29
C PRO A 240 24.51 -4.04 4.55
N THR A 241 25.70 -3.46 4.40
CA THR A 241 26.60 -3.11 5.51
C THR A 241 26.00 -2.05 6.44
N ASN A 242 25.45 -0.98 5.86
CA ASN A 242 24.81 0.09 6.62
C ASN A 242 23.51 -0.39 7.25
N LEU A 243 22.75 -1.24 6.53
CA LEU A 243 21.55 -1.87 7.06
C LEU A 243 21.86 -2.76 8.27
N LYS A 244 22.91 -3.59 8.18
CA LYS A 244 23.39 -4.43 9.29
C LYS A 244 23.81 -3.59 10.50
N SER A 245 24.49 -2.46 10.27
CA SER A 245 24.85 -1.52 11.33
C SER A 245 23.61 -0.96 12.05
N ALA A 246 22.61 -0.52 11.29
CA ALA A 246 21.35 -0.01 11.82
C ALA A 246 20.57 -1.08 12.61
N LEU A 247 20.49 -2.32 12.11
CA LEU A 247 19.83 -3.41 12.83
C LEU A 247 20.59 -3.83 14.09
N LYS A 248 21.93 -3.77 14.10
CA LYS A 248 22.71 -3.98 15.34
C LYS A 248 22.41 -2.93 16.40
N ARG A 249 22.24 -1.67 16.01
CA ARG A 249 21.79 -0.59 16.91
C ARG A 249 20.41 -0.90 17.48
N VAL A 250 19.45 -1.26 16.62
CA VAL A 250 18.10 -1.65 17.04
C VAL A 250 18.13 -2.85 18.00
N ALA A 251 18.91 -3.88 17.68
CA ALA A 251 19.13 -5.05 18.54
C ALA A 251 19.71 -4.67 19.92
N ALA A 252 20.65 -3.73 19.97
CA ALA A 252 21.20 -3.22 21.23
C ALA A 252 20.13 -2.50 22.06
N ILE A 253 19.29 -1.67 21.43
CA ILE A 253 18.17 -0.98 22.11
C ILE A 253 17.15 -1.99 22.63
N ILE A 254 16.79 -3.01 21.84
CA ILE A 254 15.92 -4.11 22.25
C ILE A 254 16.49 -4.82 23.49
N ASN A 255 17.78 -5.16 23.43
CA ASN A 255 18.49 -5.81 24.53
C ASN A 255 18.62 -4.92 25.78
N GLN A 256 18.65 -3.60 25.67
CA GLN A 256 18.76 -2.73 26.84
C GLN A 256 17.41 -2.41 27.46
N LYS A 257 16.44 -1.97 26.65
CA LYS A 257 15.20 -1.34 27.13
C LYS A 257 13.98 -2.26 27.10
N HIS A 258 13.97 -3.30 26.25
CA HIS A 258 12.75 -4.06 25.96
C HIS A 258 12.91 -5.59 26.07
N LYS A 259 13.80 -6.07 26.96
CA LYS A 259 14.03 -7.51 27.22
C LYS A 259 12.77 -8.29 27.62
N LEU A 260 11.77 -7.63 28.20
CA LEU A 260 10.51 -8.26 28.63
C LEU A 260 9.61 -8.61 27.44
N ILE A 261 9.67 -7.83 26.36
CA ILE A 261 8.79 -7.94 25.18
C ILE A 261 9.48 -8.73 24.06
N TYR A 262 10.80 -8.69 23.98
CA TYR A 262 11.57 -9.29 22.90
C TYR A 262 12.54 -10.39 23.35
N ASN A 263 12.72 -11.39 22.49
CA ASN A 263 13.85 -12.30 22.45
C ASN A 263 15.07 -11.56 21.89
N THR A 264 16.25 -11.91 22.40
CA THR A 264 17.49 -11.34 21.89
C THR A 264 17.72 -11.80 20.44
N PRO A 265 17.85 -10.87 19.48
CA PRO A 265 18.14 -11.24 18.10
C PRO A 265 19.50 -11.91 17.99
N THR A 266 19.53 -13.08 17.35
CA THR A 266 20.79 -13.76 17.00
C THR A 266 21.40 -13.10 15.76
N THR A 267 22.72 -13.14 15.61
CA THR A 267 23.44 -12.59 14.44
C THR A 267 22.92 -13.13 13.13
N ASP A 268 22.52 -14.41 13.10
CA ASP A 268 21.99 -15.08 11.92
C ASP A 268 20.64 -14.53 11.49
N VAL A 269 19.76 -14.19 12.45
CA VAL A 269 18.46 -13.57 12.17
C VAL A 269 18.66 -12.18 11.54
N VAL A 270 19.62 -11.41 12.06
CA VAL A 270 19.95 -10.09 11.50
C VAL A 270 20.45 -10.23 10.06
N ASP A 271 21.36 -11.16 9.79
CA ASP A 271 21.91 -11.37 8.45
C ASP A 271 20.85 -11.87 7.46
N CYS A 272 19.97 -12.75 7.89
CA CYS A 272 18.82 -13.17 7.10
C CYS A 272 17.87 -12.01 6.76
N VAL A 273 17.55 -11.14 7.72
CA VAL A 273 16.69 -9.97 7.51
C VAL A 273 17.34 -8.94 6.57
N VAL A 274 18.66 -8.73 6.68
CA VAL A 274 19.41 -7.85 5.76
C VAL A 274 19.26 -8.34 4.31
N ASN A 275 19.42 -9.64 4.10
CA ASN A 275 19.32 -10.25 2.77
C ASN A 275 17.90 -10.19 2.20
N SER A 276 16.85 -10.33 3.03
CA SER A 276 15.46 -10.29 2.57
C SER A 276 14.93 -8.87 2.29
N SER A 277 15.52 -7.85 2.94
CA SER A 277 14.97 -6.49 2.92
C SER A 277 15.35 -5.69 1.67
N VAL A 278 16.32 -6.14 0.87
CA VAL A 278 16.74 -5.49 -0.41
C VAL A 278 17.05 -3.98 -0.23
N GLY A 279 17.62 -3.63 0.93
CA GLY A 279 17.98 -2.25 1.28
C GLY A 279 16.83 -1.32 1.68
N ASP A 280 15.63 -1.85 1.96
CA ASP A 280 14.57 -1.14 2.67
C ASP A 280 14.78 -1.23 4.20
N VAL A 281 15.08 -0.10 4.84
CA VAL A 281 15.33 -0.03 6.29
C VAL A 281 14.05 -0.23 7.08
N ARG A 282 12.92 0.31 6.61
CA ARG A 282 11.64 0.22 7.31
C ARG A 282 11.19 -1.24 7.38
N SER A 283 11.23 -1.92 6.23
CA SER A 283 10.91 -3.35 6.13
C SER A 283 11.85 -4.19 6.99
N ALA A 284 13.16 -3.90 6.98
CA ALA A 284 14.14 -4.62 7.80
C ALA A 284 13.86 -4.48 9.31
N VAL A 285 13.59 -3.26 9.77
CA VAL A 285 13.30 -3.00 11.20
C VAL A 285 11.99 -3.66 11.62
N LEU A 286 10.94 -3.58 10.80
CA LEU A 286 9.67 -4.27 11.04
C LEU A 286 9.86 -5.80 11.14
N ASN A 287 10.59 -6.39 10.18
CA ASN A 287 10.89 -7.82 10.19
C ASN A 287 11.68 -8.25 11.43
N LEU A 288 12.65 -7.44 11.85
CA LEU A 288 13.40 -7.70 13.07
C LEU A 288 12.50 -7.63 14.31
N HIS A 289 11.60 -6.65 14.39
CA HIS A 289 10.63 -6.55 15.50
C HIS A 289 9.76 -7.80 15.61
N PHE A 290 9.20 -8.27 14.50
CA PHE A 290 8.37 -9.46 14.50
C PHE A 290 9.16 -10.73 14.83
N ALA A 291 10.35 -10.90 14.24
CA ALA A 291 11.21 -12.04 14.54
C ALA A 291 11.62 -12.13 16.02
N CYS A 292 11.69 -10.99 16.70
CA CYS A 292 12.10 -10.93 18.10
C CYS A 292 10.94 -10.95 19.10
N LEU A 293 9.67 -10.88 18.71
CA LEU A 293 8.57 -10.67 19.65
C LEU A 293 8.27 -11.93 20.51
N LYS A 294 8.29 -11.81 21.85
CA LYS A 294 7.95 -12.90 22.78
C LYS A 294 6.44 -13.18 22.76
N GLY A 295 6.06 -14.42 22.47
CA GLY A 295 4.65 -14.87 22.46
C GLY A 295 4.07 -15.15 21.07
N GLY A 296 4.74 -14.70 19.99
CA GLY A 296 4.37 -15.01 18.60
C GLY A 296 4.65 -16.44 18.16
N SER A 297 5.19 -17.30 19.05
CA SER A 297 5.50 -18.71 18.75
C SER A 297 4.35 -19.68 19.03
N LYS A 298 3.28 -19.26 19.74
CA LYS A 298 2.13 -20.13 20.05
C LYS A 298 0.99 -20.05 19.03
N GLN A 299 1.01 -19.04 18.17
CA GLN A 299 0.25 -19.03 16.93
C GLN A 299 1.29 -19.09 15.82
N ASN A 300 1.08 -19.89 14.78
CA ASN A 300 2.00 -20.01 13.64
C ASN A 300 2.17 -18.63 12.96
N MET A 301 3.05 -17.76 13.47
CA MET A 301 3.63 -16.71 12.65
C MET A 301 4.78 -17.37 11.90
N ASP A 302 4.61 -17.55 10.60
CA ASP A 302 5.58 -18.07 9.64
C ASP A 302 6.83 -17.18 9.52
N THR A 303 7.55 -16.97 10.62
CA THR A 303 8.97 -16.60 10.65
C THR A 303 9.84 -17.83 10.85
N SER A 304 9.28 -19.03 10.66
CA SER A 304 10.04 -20.27 10.74
C SER A 304 11.20 -20.17 9.77
N ILE A 305 12.40 -20.14 10.34
CA ILE A 305 13.61 -20.54 9.63
C ILE A 305 13.32 -21.97 9.16
N VAL A 306 12.95 -22.12 7.90
CA VAL A 306 12.74 -23.45 7.32
C VAL A 306 14.12 -24.08 7.20
N LEU A 307 14.45 -24.95 8.15
CA LEU A 307 15.52 -25.92 7.99
C LEU A 307 14.98 -26.98 7.02
N GLU A 308 15.35 -26.89 5.74
CA GLU A 308 15.08 -27.97 4.80
C GLU A 308 15.74 -29.26 5.34
N LYS A 309 14.92 -30.25 5.71
CA LYS A 309 15.41 -31.61 5.93
C LYS A 309 15.70 -32.22 4.56
N GLU A 310 16.99 -32.37 4.23
CA GLU A 310 17.44 -33.03 3.01
C GLU A 310 16.95 -34.49 2.96
N THR A 311 16.21 -34.86 1.91
CA THR A 311 16.13 -36.24 1.44
C THR A 311 17.46 -36.64 0.83
N LYS A 312 18.15 -37.61 1.45
CA LYS A 312 19.46 -38.13 1.02
C LYS A 312 19.40 -38.74 -0.39
N GLY A 313 19.85 -37.98 -1.39
CA GLY A 313 20.30 -38.51 -2.67
C GLY A 313 21.82 -38.74 -2.64
N LYS A 314 22.27 -39.97 -2.92
CA LYS A 314 23.69 -40.34 -3.01
C LYS A 314 24.37 -39.58 -4.17
N GLY A 315 25.42 -38.81 -3.89
CA GLY A 315 26.38 -38.37 -4.92
C GLY A 315 27.13 -37.07 -4.63
N ASN A 316 28.40 -37.21 -4.22
CA ASN A 316 29.50 -36.23 -4.20
C ASN A 316 29.46 -35.01 -3.26
N LYS A 317 30.46 -35.00 -2.36
CA LYS A 317 30.86 -33.94 -1.44
C LYS A 317 31.25 -32.66 -2.22
N LYS A 318 30.34 -31.68 -2.27
CA LYS A 318 30.68 -30.26 -2.25
C LYS A 318 30.11 -29.67 -0.96
N LYS A 319 30.97 -28.97 -0.20
CA LYS A 319 30.64 -28.27 1.04
C LYS A 319 29.60 -27.17 0.69
N LYS A 320 28.32 -27.45 0.88
CA LYS A 320 27.19 -26.55 0.53
C LYS A 320 26.66 -25.94 1.82
N GLN A 321 26.67 -24.61 1.92
CA GLN A 321 26.13 -23.87 3.06
C GLN A 321 24.62 -24.07 3.13
N SER A 322 24.12 -24.44 4.32
CA SER A 322 22.70 -24.41 4.67
C SER A 322 22.20 -22.97 4.60
N SER A 323 21.49 -22.60 3.53
CA SER A 323 20.85 -21.28 3.45
C SER A 323 19.53 -21.32 4.22
N SER A 324 19.53 -20.86 5.47
CA SER A 324 18.30 -20.61 6.24
C SER A 324 17.50 -19.50 5.56
N LYS A 325 16.43 -19.86 4.84
CA LYS A 325 15.50 -18.89 4.24
C LYS A 325 14.66 -18.31 5.36
N PHE A 326 14.88 -17.04 5.69
CA PHE A 326 13.99 -16.28 6.56
C PHE A 326 12.79 -15.81 5.74
N MET A 327 11.58 -16.18 6.17
CA MET A 327 10.36 -15.63 5.60
C MET A 327 10.18 -14.22 6.16
N ALA A 328 10.42 -13.21 5.32
CA ALA A 328 10.18 -11.83 5.67
C ALA A 328 8.67 -11.57 5.76
N LEU A 329 8.17 -11.15 6.92
CA LEU A 329 6.80 -10.71 7.09
C LEU A 329 6.54 -9.46 6.22
N GLY A 330 5.47 -9.51 5.44
CA GLY A 330 5.01 -8.36 4.63
C GLY A 330 5.72 -8.15 3.30
N LYS A 331 6.76 -8.94 2.97
CA LYS A 331 7.01 -9.30 1.57
C LYS A 331 6.33 -10.64 1.40
N ASP A 332 5.03 -10.59 1.11
CA ASP A 332 4.38 -11.72 0.47
C ASP A 332 5.37 -12.22 -0.59
N GLN A 333 5.76 -13.49 -0.54
CA GLN A 333 6.26 -14.10 -1.76
C GLN A 333 5.03 -14.18 -2.66
N THR A 334 4.58 -13.02 -3.17
CA THR A 334 3.63 -12.96 -4.27
C THR A 334 4.31 -13.83 -5.30
N VAL A 335 3.71 -14.98 -5.52
CA VAL A 335 4.15 -15.84 -6.60
C VAL A 335 4.08 -14.93 -7.81
N SER A 336 5.20 -14.76 -8.50
CA SER A 336 5.22 -13.91 -9.69
C SER A 336 4.04 -14.32 -10.56
N ILE A 337 3.33 -13.35 -11.14
CA ILE A 337 2.16 -13.60 -11.98
C ILE A 337 2.44 -14.74 -12.98
N LEU A 338 3.65 -14.80 -13.53
CA LEU A 338 4.11 -15.87 -14.42
C LEU A 338 4.08 -17.27 -13.79
N HIS A 339 4.56 -17.39 -12.55
CA HIS A 339 4.50 -18.64 -11.79
C HIS A 339 3.06 -18.98 -11.38
N GLY A 340 2.24 -17.98 -11.06
CA GLY A 340 0.82 -18.17 -10.75
C GLY A 340 0.07 -18.74 -11.94
N VAL A 341 0.22 -18.11 -13.11
CA VAL A 341 -0.33 -18.56 -14.39
C VAL A 341 0.09 -20.00 -14.69
N GLY A 342 1.38 -20.34 -14.50
CA GLY A 342 1.87 -21.70 -14.69
C GLY A 342 1.24 -22.73 -13.74
N ARG A 343 0.95 -22.36 -12.48
CA ARG A 343 0.26 -23.22 -11.51
C ARG A 343 -1.20 -23.48 -11.88
N VAL A 344 -1.86 -22.49 -12.49
CA VAL A 344 -3.27 -22.58 -12.92
C VAL A 344 -3.41 -23.35 -14.23
N LEU A 345 -2.59 -23.04 -15.24
CA LEU A 345 -2.70 -23.63 -16.58
C LEU A 345 -2.12 -25.04 -16.67
N ASN A 346 -1.19 -25.40 -15.78
CA ASN A 346 -0.63 -26.75 -15.69
C ASN A 346 -0.69 -27.27 -14.24
N PRO A 347 -1.90 -27.59 -13.74
CA PRO A 347 -2.09 -28.01 -12.36
C PRO A 347 -1.54 -29.42 -12.16
N LYS A 348 -0.56 -29.56 -11.25
CA LYS A 348 -0.02 -30.86 -10.86
C LYS A 348 -0.96 -31.53 -9.86
N VAL A 349 -1.39 -32.75 -10.16
CA VAL A 349 -2.26 -33.55 -9.29
C VAL A 349 -1.40 -34.54 -8.49
N ILE A 350 -1.67 -34.63 -7.19
CA ILE A 350 -1.07 -35.57 -6.25
C ILE A 350 -2.17 -36.52 -5.76
N ASP A 351 -1.86 -37.81 -5.65
CA ASP A 351 -2.75 -38.78 -5.03
C ASP A 351 -2.67 -38.61 -3.50
N ALA A 352 -3.77 -38.20 -2.87
CA ALA A 352 -3.84 -38.12 -1.41
C ALA A 352 -3.99 -39.52 -0.80
N GLU A 353 -3.59 -39.69 0.47
CA GLU A 353 -3.60 -40.96 1.21
C GLU A 353 -4.97 -41.66 1.24
N ASN A 354 -6.07 -40.93 0.95
CA ASN A 354 -7.45 -41.45 0.88
C ASN A 354 -7.92 -41.83 -0.54
N GLY A 355 -7.02 -41.93 -1.52
CA GLY A 355 -7.37 -42.22 -2.93
C GLY A 355 -8.07 -41.08 -3.68
N LYS A 356 -8.15 -39.89 -3.07
CA LYS A 356 -8.69 -38.67 -3.70
C LYS A 356 -7.56 -37.91 -4.40
N LYS A 357 -7.77 -37.54 -5.66
CA LYS A 357 -6.88 -36.67 -6.42
C LYS A 357 -6.97 -35.25 -5.87
N LYS A 358 -5.85 -34.67 -5.43
CA LYS A 358 -5.77 -33.28 -4.94
C LYS A 358 -4.76 -32.49 -5.76
N PHE A 359 -5.03 -31.22 -6.02
CA PHE A 359 -4.03 -30.34 -6.64
C PHE A 359 -2.87 -30.05 -5.68
N THR A 360 -1.66 -29.92 -6.24
CA THR A 360 -0.44 -29.57 -5.49
C THR A 360 -0.57 -28.21 -4.80
N HIS A 361 -1.25 -27.27 -5.47
CA HIS A 361 -1.62 -25.97 -4.94
C HIS A 361 -3.13 -25.87 -4.96
N SER A 362 -3.76 -25.50 -3.85
CA SER A 362 -5.21 -25.31 -3.86
C SER A 362 -5.56 -24.01 -4.60
N PRO A 363 -6.76 -23.91 -5.22
CA PRO A 363 -7.24 -22.66 -5.77
C PRO A 363 -7.24 -21.53 -4.73
N GLU A 364 -7.61 -21.82 -3.48
CA GLU A 364 -7.62 -20.88 -2.35
C GLU A 364 -6.24 -20.24 -2.11
N ASP A 365 -5.18 -21.06 -2.05
CA ASP A 365 -3.80 -20.56 -1.86
C ASP A 365 -3.35 -19.61 -2.99
N ILE A 366 -3.82 -19.86 -4.21
CA ILE A 366 -3.49 -19.02 -5.38
C ILE A 366 -4.26 -17.71 -5.31
N ILE A 367 -5.54 -17.75 -4.92
CA ILE A 367 -6.41 -16.58 -4.81
C ILE A 367 -5.88 -15.60 -3.77
N GLU A 368 -5.47 -16.08 -2.59
CA GLU A 368 -4.91 -15.23 -1.53
C GLU A 368 -3.71 -14.40 -2.03
N GLN A 369 -2.91 -14.95 -2.94
CA GLN A 369 -1.73 -14.29 -3.48
C GLN A 369 -2.06 -13.22 -4.54
N PHE A 370 -3.18 -13.36 -5.25
CA PHE A 370 -3.55 -12.49 -6.38
C PHE A 370 -4.79 -11.61 -6.13
N ILE A 371 -5.42 -11.72 -4.96
CA ILE A 371 -6.60 -10.91 -4.58
C ILE A 371 -6.33 -9.40 -4.57
N SER A 372 -5.07 -8.98 -4.47
CA SER A 372 -4.68 -7.57 -4.55
C SER A 372 -4.80 -6.99 -5.97
N GLN A 373 -4.71 -7.82 -7.01
CA GLN A 373 -4.76 -7.43 -8.42
C GLN A 373 -5.48 -8.49 -9.28
N PRO A 374 -6.76 -8.77 -9.01
CA PRO A 374 -7.47 -9.90 -9.62
C PRO A 374 -7.66 -9.74 -11.13
N SER A 375 -8.02 -8.55 -11.61
CA SER A 375 -8.17 -8.27 -13.05
C SER A 375 -6.86 -8.44 -13.81
N SER A 376 -5.73 -8.04 -13.23
CA SER A 376 -4.43 -8.22 -13.88
C SER A 376 -4.12 -9.71 -14.04
N PHE A 377 -4.31 -10.50 -12.99
CA PHE A 377 -4.04 -11.93 -13.03
C PHE A 377 -4.95 -12.67 -14.03
N ILE A 378 -6.26 -12.35 -14.04
CA ILE A 378 -7.22 -12.95 -14.99
C ILE A 378 -6.87 -12.61 -16.44
N ASN A 379 -6.49 -11.36 -16.75
CA ASN A 379 -6.06 -11.00 -18.10
C ASN A 379 -4.82 -11.80 -18.55
N PHE A 380 -3.90 -12.08 -17.64
CA PHE A 380 -2.77 -12.97 -17.94
C PHE A 380 -3.20 -14.42 -18.17
N LEU A 381 -4.23 -14.92 -17.49
CA LEU A 381 -4.79 -16.24 -17.76
C LEU A 381 -5.50 -16.28 -19.13
N GLU A 382 -6.29 -15.26 -19.45
CA GLU A 382 -7.05 -15.13 -20.71
C GLU A 382 -6.14 -15.06 -21.95
N GLU A 383 -5.02 -14.34 -21.89
CA GLU A 383 -4.09 -14.30 -23.04
C GLU A 383 -3.39 -15.66 -23.26
N ASN A 384 -3.26 -16.48 -22.20
CA ASN A 384 -2.38 -17.65 -22.22
C ASN A 384 -3.08 -19.01 -22.12
N TYR A 385 -4.39 -19.08 -21.88
CA TYR A 385 -5.05 -20.39 -21.70
C TYR A 385 -5.09 -21.20 -23.00
N LEU A 386 -5.45 -20.62 -24.14
CA LEU A 386 -5.66 -21.36 -25.40
C LEU A 386 -4.50 -22.31 -25.79
N PRO A 387 -3.22 -21.90 -25.78
CA PRO A 387 -2.10 -22.79 -26.12
C PRO A 387 -1.93 -24.00 -25.20
N HIS A 388 -2.51 -23.99 -24.00
CA HIS A 388 -2.36 -25.05 -22.99
C HIS A 388 -3.47 -26.10 -23.04
N PHE A 389 -4.50 -25.89 -23.88
CA PHE A 389 -5.64 -26.79 -24.01
C PHE A 389 -5.49 -27.62 -25.30
N ALA A 390 -5.64 -28.94 -25.19
CA ALA A 390 -5.57 -29.85 -26.34
C ALA A 390 -6.94 -30.12 -27.00
N CYS A 391 -8.04 -29.84 -26.31
CA CYS A 391 -9.40 -30.18 -26.72
C CYS A 391 -10.32 -28.95 -26.65
N ILE A 392 -11.15 -28.76 -27.67
CA ILE A 392 -12.06 -27.62 -27.77
C ILE A 392 -13.19 -27.66 -26.71
N ASP A 393 -13.68 -28.84 -26.34
CA ASP A 393 -14.71 -28.99 -25.31
C ASP A 393 -14.21 -28.52 -23.93
N HIS A 394 -12.91 -28.68 -23.67
CA HIS A 394 -12.29 -28.15 -22.45
C HIS A 394 -12.14 -26.63 -22.53
N VAL A 395 -11.87 -26.09 -23.72
CA VAL A 395 -11.76 -24.64 -23.96
C VAL A 395 -13.10 -23.97 -23.70
N GLU A 396 -14.22 -24.53 -24.16
CA GLU A 396 -15.56 -23.98 -23.92
C GLU A 396 -15.82 -23.73 -22.42
N ASN A 397 -15.55 -24.74 -21.58
CA ASN A 397 -15.70 -24.64 -20.13
C ASN A 397 -14.78 -23.58 -19.51
N ALA A 398 -13.54 -23.48 -19.99
CA ALA A 398 -12.59 -22.47 -19.56
C ALA A 398 -13.03 -21.05 -19.95
N THR A 399 -13.52 -20.87 -21.17
CA THR A 399 -14.01 -19.58 -21.67
C THR A 399 -15.26 -19.12 -20.94
N SER A 400 -16.18 -20.04 -20.61
CA SER A 400 -17.35 -19.73 -19.78
C SER A 400 -16.93 -19.26 -18.40
N ALA A 401 -16.01 -19.98 -17.74
CA ALA A 401 -15.51 -19.58 -16.42
C ALA A 401 -14.79 -18.23 -16.43
N LEU A 402 -14.01 -17.94 -17.48
CA LEU A 402 -13.37 -16.63 -17.65
C LEU A 402 -14.38 -15.51 -17.88
N SER A 403 -15.46 -15.77 -18.62
CA SER A 403 -16.53 -14.80 -18.87
C SER A 403 -17.33 -14.49 -17.61
N ASP A 404 -17.67 -15.52 -16.83
CA ASP A 404 -18.34 -15.36 -15.53
C ASP A 404 -17.45 -14.58 -14.55
N ALA A 405 -16.15 -14.87 -14.55
CA ALA A 405 -15.18 -14.16 -13.73
C ALA A 405 -15.07 -12.68 -14.11
N ASP A 406 -15.01 -12.34 -15.41
CA ASP A 406 -14.96 -10.95 -15.88
C ASP A 406 -16.24 -10.19 -15.50
N PHE A 407 -17.41 -10.82 -15.62
CA PHE A 407 -18.66 -10.25 -15.16
C PHE A 407 -18.66 -9.95 -13.66
N MET A 408 -18.16 -10.87 -12.83
CA MET A 408 -18.04 -10.64 -11.39
C MET A 408 -17.01 -9.54 -11.05
N LEU A 409 -15.92 -9.45 -11.81
CA LEU A 409 -14.91 -8.41 -11.63
C LEU A 409 -15.39 -7.01 -12.02
N ALA A 410 -16.40 -6.91 -12.89
CA ALA A 410 -16.98 -5.62 -13.28
C ALA A 410 -17.60 -4.88 -12.07
N GLU A 411 -18.15 -5.61 -11.11
CA GLU A 411 -18.67 -5.04 -9.85
C GLU A 411 -17.55 -4.88 -8.82
N TRP A 412 -16.70 -3.88 -9.02
CA TRP A 412 -15.55 -3.57 -8.15
C TRP A 412 -15.92 -3.05 -6.76
N ARG A 413 -17.18 -2.62 -6.55
CA ARG A 413 -17.63 -2.06 -5.27
C ARG A 413 -17.76 -3.13 -4.19
N GLU A 414 -18.05 -4.36 -4.60
CA GLU A 414 -18.24 -5.49 -3.69
C GLU A 414 -16.99 -6.37 -3.66
N LYS A 415 -16.33 -6.44 -2.49
CA LYS A 415 -15.09 -7.21 -2.33
C LYS A 415 -15.29 -8.72 -2.55
N SER A 416 -16.43 -9.24 -2.12
CA SER A 416 -16.85 -10.63 -2.36
C SER A 416 -16.85 -10.96 -3.85
N CYS A 417 -17.38 -10.09 -4.72
CA CYS A 417 -17.42 -10.30 -6.15
C CYS A 417 -16.02 -10.43 -6.78
N GLN A 418 -15.07 -9.62 -6.33
CA GLN A 418 -13.67 -9.71 -6.77
C GLN A 418 -13.02 -11.06 -6.40
N GLU A 419 -13.25 -11.52 -5.16
CA GLU A 419 -12.71 -12.78 -4.65
C GLU A 419 -13.34 -14.00 -5.35
N HIS A 420 -14.66 -14.00 -5.52
CA HIS A 420 -15.38 -15.07 -6.21
C HIS A 420 -15.08 -15.09 -7.71
N GLY A 421 -14.98 -13.94 -8.37
CA GLY A 421 -14.58 -13.88 -9.78
C GLY A 421 -13.19 -14.47 -10.00
N LEU A 422 -12.24 -14.13 -9.12
CA LEU A 422 -10.91 -14.73 -9.13
C LEU A 422 -10.95 -16.25 -8.87
N TYR A 423 -11.78 -16.70 -7.93
CA TYR A 423 -11.99 -18.12 -7.65
C TYR A 423 -12.52 -18.87 -8.87
N ILE A 424 -13.56 -18.36 -9.53
CA ILE A 424 -14.19 -18.98 -10.70
C ILE A 424 -13.17 -19.12 -11.83
N ALA A 425 -12.39 -18.07 -12.11
CA ALA A 425 -11.36 -18.15 -13.15
C ALA A 425 -10.28 -19.20 -12.82
N VAL A 426 -9.74 -19.16 -11.60
CA VAL A 426 -8.65 -20.06 -11.17
C VAL A 426 -9.11 -21.51 -11.11
N ALA A 427 -10.18 -21.79 -10.36
CA ALA A 427 -10.71 -23.13 -10.21
C ALA A 427 -11.28 -23.66 -11.53
N GLY A 428 -11.97 -22.81 -12.30
CA GLY A 428 -12.53 -23.15 -13.60
C GLY A 428 -11.46 -23.59 -14.60
N LEU A 429 -10.36 -22.85 -14.72
CA LEU A 429 -9.24 -23.22 -15.59
C LEU A 429 -8.52 -24.49 -15.14
N MET A 430 -8.27 -24.63 -13.83
CA MET A 430 -7.62 -25.83 -13.28
C MET A 430 -8.46 -27.11 -13.48
N LEU A 431 -9.80 -26.98 -13.44
CA LEU A 431 -10.72 -28.11 -13.61
C LEU A 431 -11.05 -28.39 -15.09
N ALA A 432 -11.12 -27.36 -15.93
CA ALA A 432 -11.44 -27.49 -17.35
C ALA A 432 -10.33 -28.22 -18.11
N ASN A 433 -9.05 -27.97 -17.78
CA ASN A 433 -7.92 -28.57 -18.50
C ASN A 433 -7.62 -30.02 -18.06
N LYS A 434 -8.43 -30.98 -18.51
CA LYS A 434 -8.24 -32.42 -18.20
C LYS A 434 -7.11 -33.08 -19.01
N SER A 435 -6.65 -32.44 -20.08
CA SER A 435 -5.62 -32.94 -21.00
C SER A 435 -4.64 -31.82 -21.37
N PRO A 436 -3.78 -31.40 -20.43
CA PRO A 436 -2.89 -30.27 -20.64
C PRO A 436 -1.84 -30.60 -21.70
N VAL A 437 -1.57 -29.62 -22.57
CA VAL A 437 -0.49 -29.71 -23.55
C VAL A 437 0.85 -29.69 -22.82
N SER A 438 1.67 -30.72 -22.98
CA SER A 438 2.96 -30.86 -22.29
C SER A 438 4.11 -30.05 -22.91
N ALA A 439 3.84 -29.33 -24.02
CA ALA A 439 4.82 -28.49 -24.69
C ALA A 439 5.12 -27.23 -23.86
N TRP A 440 6.39 -26.80 -23.88
CA TRP A 440 6.78 -25.55 -23.24
C TRP A 440 6.19 -24.37 -24.02
N ASN A 441 5.29 -23.63 -23.37
CA ASN A 441 4.69 -22.42 -23.92
C ASN A 441 5.15 -21.19 -23.11
N PRO A 442 5.76 -20.18 -23.72
CA PRO A 442 6.13 -18.95 -23.03
C PRO A 442 4.87 -18.14 -22.68
N VAL A 443 4.79 -17.68 -21.43
CA VAL A 443 3.71 -16.78 -20.98
C VAL A 443 3.88 -15.41 -21.63
N ARG A 444 2.83 -14.93 -22.28
CA ARG A 444 2.75 -13.62 -22.93
C ARG A 444 2.00 -12.63 -22.04
N GLY A 445 2.38 -11.36 -22.12
CA GLY A 445 1.66 -10.29 -21.43
C GLY A 445 0.30 -10.04 -22.08
N PRO A 446 -0.74 -9.68 -21.29
CA PRO A 446 -2.06 -9.39 -21.83
C PRO A 446 -1.99 -8.24 -22.82
N LYS A 447 -2.62 -8.40 -23.97
CA LYS A 447 -2.74 -7.30 -24.93
C LYS A 447 -3.77 -6.32 -24.38
N ASN A 448 -3.32 -5.10 -24.10
CA ASN A 448 -4.24 -4.00 -23.82
C ASN A 448 -5.03 -3.68 -25.09
N MET A 449 -6.18 -4.35 -25.27
CA MET A 449 -7.13 -3.97 -26.31
C MET A 449 -7.76 -2.64 -25.89
N ARG A 450 -7.06 -1.54 -26.16
CA ARG A 450 -7.67 -0.22 -26.10
C ARG A 450 -8.65 -0.18 -27.25
N ILE A 451 -9.93 -0.47 -26.95
CA ILE A 451 -11.01 -0.26 -27.89
C ILE A 451 -11.05 1.25 -28.16
N GLN A 452 -10.39 1.66 -29.24
CA GLN A 452 -10.53 3.01 -29.78
C GLN A 452 -11.88 3.03 -30.48
N TYR A 453 -12.89 3.51 -29.76
CA TYR A 453 -14.15 3.84 -30.40
C TYR A 453 -13.89 4.97 -31.39
N PRO A 454 -14.34 4.84 -32.64
CA PRO A 454 -14.19 5.90 -33.62
C PRO A 454 -14.81 7.19 -33.11
N SER A 455 -14.16 8.31 -33.37
CA SER A 455 -14.68 9.61 -32.96
C SER A 455 -15.94 9.97 -33.75
N VAL A 456 -16.82 10.82 -33.19
CA VAL A 456 -18.04 11.27 -33.88
C VAL A 456 -17.74 11.87 -35.26
N ARG A 457 -16.56 12.52 -35.39
CA ARG A 457 -16.08 13.10 -36.65
C ARG A 457 -15.65 12.04 -37.66
N GLU A 458 -15.08 10.93 -37.21
CA GLU A 458 -14.75 9.77 -38.06
C GLU A 458 -16.00 9.04 -38.55
N LEU A 459 -17.11 9.10 -37.78
CA LEU A 459 -18.37 8.45 -38.12
C LEU A 459 -19.25 9.27 -39.09
N GLN A 460 -18.86 10.52 -39.43
CA GLN A 460 -19.53 11.39 -40.41
C GLN A 460 -21.07 11.49 -40.22
N LEU A 461 -21.56 11.45 -38.97
CA LEU A 461 -22.99 11.59 -38.69
C LEU A 461 -23.40 13.07 -38.55
N GLU A 462 -24.59 13.42 -39.04
CA GLU A 462 -25.18 14.75 -38.87
C GLU A 462 -25.48 15.05 -37.38
N GLU A 463 -25.32 16.33 -36.98
CA GLU A 463 -25.39 16.81 -35.59
C GLU A 463 -26.71 16.48 -34.87
N ASN A 464 -27.80 16.25 -35.60
CA ASN A 464 -29.13 16.05 -35.03
C ASN A 464 -29.42 14.63 -34.53
N ASN A 465 -28.60 13.62 -34.89
CA ASN A 465 -28.82 12.22 -34.50
C ASN A 465 -28.04 11.79 -33.24
N LEU A 466 -27.39 12.74 -32.56
CA LEU A 466 -26.47 12.51 -31.45
C LEU A 466 -27.11 12.19 -30.09
N TYR A 467 -28.44 12.18 -29.99
CA TYR A 467 -29.10 12.22 -28.68
C TYR A 467 -29.31 10.88 -27.97
N LYS A 468 -28.90 9.73 -28.53
CA LYS A 468 -29.06 8.43 -27.84
C LYS A 468 -27.86 7.50 -28.03
N GLY A 469 -26.89 7.62 -27.13
CA GLY A 469 -25.93 6.56 -26.78
C GLY A 469 -24.90 6.17 -27.86
N LYS A 470 -23.63 6.05 -27.45
CA LYS A 470 -22.50 5.70 -28.34
C LYS A 470 -22.59 4.32 -29.02
N VAL A 471 -23.60 3.51 -28.71
CA VAL A 471 -23.72 2.11 -29.13
C VAL A 471 -24.53 1.94 -30.43
N LEU A 472 -25.39 2.89 -30.81
CA LEU A 472 -26.32 2.72 -31.94
C LEU A 472 -25.80 3.25 -33.30
N VAL A 473 -24.63 3.90 -33.33
CA VAL A 473 -24.13 4.61 -34.53
C VAL A 473 -23.77 3.67 -35.67
N VAL A 474 -23.20 2.50 -35.36
CA VAL A 474 -22.75 1.52 -36.38
C VAL A 474 -23.94 0.81 -37.04
N ASP A 475 -25.00 0.57 -36.26
CA ASP A 475 -26.23 -0.03 -36.77
C ASP A 475 -27.03 0.93 -37.65
N TYR A 476 -26.99 2.25 -37.40
CA TYR A 476 -27.75 3.22 -38.18
C TYR A 476 -27.24 3.38 -39.63
N GLN A 477 -25.92 3.42 -39.86
CA GLN A 477 -25.40 3.48 -41.24
C GLN A 477 -25.71 2.19 -42.03
N THR A 478 -25.67 1.05 -41.34
CA THR A 478 -26.03 -0.25 -41.92
C THR A 478 -27.53 -0.31 -42.23
N TYR A 479 -28.38 0.16 -41.30
CA TYR A 479 -29.82 0.33 -41.46
C TYR A 479 -30.16 1.22 -42.66
N CYS A 480 -29.56 2.42 -42.77
CA CYS A 480 -29.75 3.31 -43.92
C CYS A 480 -29.34 2.69 -45.27
N LYS A 481 -28.26 1.88 -45.31
CA LYS A 481 -27.86 1.14 -46.51
C LYS A 481 -28.82 0.01 -46.89
N ILE A 482 -29.47 -0.61 -45.90
CA ILE A 482 -30.45 -1.69 -46.11
C ILE A 482 -31.76 -1.10 -46.66
N ILE A 483 -32.24 0.00 -46.11
CA ILE A 483 -33.54 0.59 -46.50
C ILE A 483 -33.41 1.48 -47.73
N GLY A 484 -32.27 2.13 -47.94
CA GLY A 484 -31.99 2.94 -49.12
C GLY A 484 -31.87 2.15 -50.43
N LYS A 485 -32.01 0.82 -50.39
CA LYS A 485 -32.06 -0.04 -51.58
C LYS A 485 -33.46 -0.28 -52.12
N GLU A 486 -34.53 0.17 -51.46
CA GLU A 486 -35.90 0.11 -51.98
C GLU A 486 -36.41 1.50 -52.38
N SER A 487 -35.84 2.05 -53.45
CA SER A 487 -36.53 3.04 -54.29
C SER A 487 -35.92 3.01 -55.68
N GLY A 488 -36.19 1.89 -56.36
CA GLY A 488 -35.91 1.67 -57.76
C GLY A 488 -37.14 1.05 -58.41
N THR A 489 -38.20 1.83 -58.57
CA THR A 489 -39.11 1.83 -59.73
C THR A 489 -39.96 3.09 -59.72
#